data_AF-A0A920EZ54-F1
#
_entry.id   AF-A0A920EZ54-F1
#
_cell.length_a   1.000
_cell.length_b   1.000
_cell.length_c   1.000
_cell.angle_alpha   90.00
_cell.angle_beta   90.00
_cell.angle_gamma   90.00
#
_symmetry.space_group_name_H-M   'P 1'
#
loop_
_entity.id
_entity.type
_entity.pdbx_description
1 polymer ?
#
loop_
_entity_poly.entity_id
_entity_poly.type
_entity_poly.pdbx_seq_one_letter_code
_entity_poly.pdbx_strand_id
1 'polypeptide(L)'
;MVGQVLASLPADGLENDDIKLVTKELLRCGAPITDINIVRKHISKIQGGKLALKSKAPVCALIISDVVGDNPSDIASGPCSPDPSTFQDAIDVLNRWQVNAPPKIREHLEKGKRREIEDNPKPGDTRLRHVSEAVIATAMTSLNAVKKYAEAQGVSCISMGDAITGEAKDVGEVIGGWAFSVATSDITDIKKPLLILSGGECTVTVSGDGRGGRCAEFLLSAALKISSLTESSINIYGVAGDTDGIDGISPHAGVYFTPTSIQDSISMGINPKKCLENNDALGVFEPLKNVITTGPTLTNVNDFRGILII
;
A
#
# COMPACT_ATOMS: atom_id res chain seq x y z
N MET A 1 7.43 3.61 2.37
CA MET A 1 7.92 4.73 3.24
C MET A 1 9.46 4.82 3.42
N VAL A 2 10.27 3.80 3.09
CA VAL A 2 11.71 3.72 3.41
C VAL A 2 12.58 4.78 2.70
N GLY A 3 12.25 5.16 1.45
CA GLY A 3 13.03 6.15 0.70
C GLY A 3 12.97 7.58 1.27
N GLN A 4 11.85 7.96 1.91
CA GLN A 4 11.62 9.34 2.38
C GLN A 4 12.42 9.69 3.63
N VAL A 5 12.73 8.70 4.48
CA VAL A 5 13.48 8.90 5.72
C VAL A 5 14.99 8.95 5.46
N LEU A 6 15.47 8.22 4.45
CA LEU A 6 16.89 8.16 4.09
C LEU A 6 17.36 9.39 3.31
N ALA A 7 16.44 10.11 2.66
CA ALA A 7 16.71 11.27 1.83
C ALA A 7 15.88 12.49 2.29
N SER A 8 16.12 12.95 3.53
CA SER A 8 15.58 14.20 4.04
C SER A 8 16.69 15.25 4.16
N LEU A 9 16.56 16.35 3.42
CA LEU A 9 17.41 17.53 3.56
C LEU A 9 16.52 18.77 3.72
N PRO A 10 16.45 19.37 4.92
CA PRO A 10 15.60 20.54 5.15
C PRO A 10 15.98 21.75 4.30
N ALA A 11 14.98 22.57 3.95
CA ALA A 11 15.19 23.87 3.33
C ALA A 11 16.04 24.80 4.20
N ASP A 12 16.65 25.83 3.60
CA ASP A 12 17.50 26.77 4.31
C ASP A 12 16.75 27.42 5.49
N GLY A 13 17.38 27.39 6.67
CA GLY A 13 16.78 27.90 7.92
C GLY A 13 15.85 26.93 8.65
N LEU A 14 15.68 25.70 8.13
CA LEU A 14 14.90 24.63 8.77
C LEU A 14 15.79 23.52 9.29
N GLU A 15 15.29 22.77 10.26
CA GLU A 15 15.93 21.62 10.87
C GLU A 15 15.09 20.36 10.67
N ASN A 16 15.72 19.18 10.77
CA ASN A 16 15.00 17.91 10.63
C ASN A 16 13.88 17.75 11.66
N ASP A 17 14.05 18.30 12.86
CA ASP A 17 13.03 18.21 13.90
C ASP A 17 11.78 19.04 13.58
N ASP A 18 11.90 20.12 12.80
CA ASP A 18 10.73 20.87 12.32
C ASP A 18 9.90 20.02 11.36
N ILE A 19 10.58 19.36 10.41
CA ILE A 19 9.94 18.51 9.41
C ILE A 19 9.25 17.34 10.09
N LYS A 20 9.91 16.70 11.07
CA LYS A 20 9.33 15.62 11.87
C LYS A 20 8.08 16.10 12.61
N LEU A 21 8.13 17.28 13.24
CA LEU A 21 7.02 17.82 14.01
C LEU A 21 5.79 18.06 13.11
N VAL A 22 5.98 18.77 11.99
CA VAL A 22 4.90 19.03 11.02
C VAL A 22 4.33 17.74 10.44
N THR A 23 5.20 16.79 10.06
CA THR A 23 4.75 15.50 9.52
C THR A 23 3.96 14.71 10.56
N LYS A 24 4.41 14.70 11.82
CA LYS A 24 3.72 14.02 12.93
C LYS A 24 2.35 14.63 13.19
N GLU A 25 2.23 15.96 13.17
CA GLU A 25 0.94 16.61 13.36
C GLU A 25 -0.03 16.33 12.20
N LEU A 26 0.45 16.37 10.95
CA LEU A 26 -0.35 16.01 9.78
C LEU A 26 -0.85 14.56 9.84
N LEU A 27 0.02 13.63 10.25
CA LEU A 27 -0.40 12.24 10.49
C LEU A 27 -1.44 12.15 11.61
N ARG A 28 -1.24 12.88 12.71
CA ARG A 28 -2.16 12.87 13.86
C ARG A 28 -3.55 13.38 13.50
N CYS A 29 -3.66 14.38 12.62
CA CYS A 29 -4.97 14.88 12.18
C CYS A 29 -5.58 14.08 11.03
N GLY A 30 -4.94 12.99 10.59
CA GLY A 30 -5.45 12.14 9.52
C GLY A 30 -5.37 12.81 8.14
N ALA A 31 -4.41 13.71 7.92
CA ALA A 31 -4.24 14.33 6.61
C ALA A 31 -3.88 13.25 5.56
N PRO A 32 -4.53 13.26 4.37
CA PRO A 32 -4.19 12.36 3.28
C PRO A 32 -2.72 12.48 2.89
N ILE A 33 -2.13 11.37 2.44
CA ILE A 33 -0.71 11.33 2.05
C ILE A 33 -0.36 12.37 0.97
N THR A 34 -1.31 12.69 0.09
CA THR A 34 -1.18 13.74 -0.93
C THR A 34 -0.95 15.11 -0.31
N ASP A 35 -1.74 15.49 0.69
CA ASP A 35 -1.59 16.74 1.44
C ASP A 35 -0.25 16.76 2.21
N ILE A 36 0.13 15.65 2.83
CA ILE A 36 1.43 15.50 3.50
C ILE A 36 2.58 15.70 2.51
N ASN A 37 2.50 15.09 1.33
CA ASN A 37 3.50 15.21 0.27
C ASN A 37 3.67 16.66 -0.18
N ILE A 38 2.57 17.40 -0.39
CA ILE A 38 2.60 18.82 -0.77
C ILE A 38 3.45 19.60 0.24
N VAL A 39 3.14 19.51 1.54
CA VAL A 39 3.89 20.26 2.57
C VAL A 39 5.36 19.83 2.60
N ARG A 40 5.63 18.52 2.58
CA ARG A 40 7.01 17.99 2.66
C ARG A 40 7.89 18.45 1.51
N LYS A 41 7.39 18.42 0.27
CA LYS A 41 8.13 18.90 -0.92
C LYS A 41 8.53 20.38 -0.78
N HIS A 42 7.69 21.19 -0.17
CA HIS A 42 7.91 22.63 0.01
C HIS A 42 8.83 23.00 1.17
N ILE A 43 9.12 22.09 2.10
CA ILE A 43 10.06 22.31 3.22
C ILE A 43 11.38 21.52 3.07
N SER A 44 11.60 20.95 1.89
CA SER A 44 12.77 20.13 1.54
C SER A 44 13.62 20.76 0.44
N LYS A 45 14.93 20.48 0.45
CA LYS A 45 15.90 20.87 -0.60
C LYS A 45 16.02 19.88 -1.75
N ILE A 46 15.50 18.66 -1.59
CA ILE A 46 15.76 17.56 -2.52
C ILE A 46 14.48 16.91 -3.06
N GLN A 47 13.34 17.10 -2.39
CA GLN A 47 12.05 16.59 -2.86
C GLN A 47 11.42 17.51 -3.90
N GLY A 48 10.38 17.05 -4.61
CA GLY A 48 9.67 17.83 -5.62
C GLY A 48 10.56 18.26 -6.79
N GLY A 49 11.39 17.36 -7.30
CA GLY A 49 12.27 17.58 -8.46
C GLY A 49 13.57 18.30 -8.14
N LYS A 50 13.73 18.82 -6.92
CA LYS A 50 14.89 19.63 -6.55
C LYS A 50 16.21 18.84 -6.54
N LEU A 51 16.21 17.53 -6.29
CA LEU A 51 17.44 16.73 -6.35
C LEU A 51 17.98 16.69 -7.78
N ALA A 52 17.12 16.47 -8.78
CA ALA A 52 17.52 16.46 -10.17
C ALA A 52 18.13 17.80 -10.62
N LEU A 53 17.62 18.92 -10.10
CA LEU A 53 18.15 20.26 -10.34
C LEU A 53 19.56 20.47 -9.76
N LYS A 54 20.03 19.62 -8.83
CA LYS A 54 21.41 19.69 -8.30
C LYS A 54 22.43 19.04 -9.26
N SER A 55 21.99 18.26 -10.24
CA SER A 55 22.85 17.67 -11.25
C SER A 55 22.86 18.49 -12.54
N LYS A 56 24.04 18.61 -13.16
CA LYS A 56 24.20 19.10 -14.54
C LYS A 56 24.35 17.96 -15.57
N ALA A 57 24.62 16.74 -15.09
CA ALA A 57 24.73 15.55 -15.91
C ALA A 57 23.34 14.91 -16.09
N PRO A 58 23.13 14.11 -17.17
CA PRO A 58 21.90 13.35 -17.35
C PRO A 58 21.54 12.54 -16.09
N VAL A 59 20.27 12.57 -15.71
CA VAL A 59 19.74 11.84 -14.55
C VAL A 59 18.79 10.77 -15.06
N CYS A 60 19.04 9.52 -14.68
CA CYS A 60 18.12 8.40 -14.91
C CYS A 60 17.58 7.92 -13.56
N ALA A 61 16.29 8.14 -13.32
CA ALA A 61 15.60 7.68 -12.11
C ALA A 61 14.88 6.37 -12.42
N LEU A 62 15.36 5.28 -11.82
CA LEU A 62 14.70 3.97 -11.85
C LEU A 62 13.92 3.79 -10.56
N ILE A 63 12.61 3.62 -10.67
CA ILE A 63 11.68 3.76 -9.55
C ILE A 63 10.97 2.42 -9.30
N ILE A 64 10.97 1.98 -8.04
CA ILE A 64 10.10 0.91 -7.54
C ILE A 64 8.95 1.59 -6.81
N SER A 65 7.72 1.30 -7.21
CA SER A 65 6.53 1.94 -6.68
C SER A 65 5.92 1.12 -5.54
N ASP A 66 5.90 1.72 -4.35
CA ASP A 66 5.09 1.30 -3.19
C ASP A 66 3.81 2.14 -3.06
N VAL A 67 3.44 2.92 -4.09
CA VAL A 67 2.33 3.87 -4.02
C VAL A 67 1.25 3.52 -5.04
N VAL A 68 -0.01 3.51 -4.61
CA VAL A 68 -1.16 3.30 -5.50
C VAL A 68 -1.16 4.34 -6.63
N GLY A 69 -1.27 3.87 -7.88
CA GLY A 69 -1.30 4.70 -9.08
C GLY A 69 0.08 5.05 -9.66
N ASP A 70 1.18 4.58 -9.04
CA ASP A 70 2.54 4.59 -9.58
C ASP A 70 3.09 5.95 -10.04
N ASN A 71 2.54 7.05 -9.52
CA ASN A 71 2.97 8.40 -9.91
C ASN A 71 4.38 8.69 -9.36
N PRO A 72 5.39 8.92 -10.22
CA PRO A 72 6.75 9.23 -9.79
C PRO A 72 6.86 10.40 -8.81
N SER A 73 5.99 11.42 -8.94
CA SER A 73 6.01 12.61 -8.07
C SER A 73 5.61 12.28 -6.62
N ASP A 74 4.88 11.20 -6.39
CA ASP A 74 4.44 10.78 -5.07
C ASP A 74 5.42 9.80 -4.41
N ILE A 75 6.12 9.00 -5.23
CA ILE A 75 7.11 8.03 -4.77
C ILE A 75 8.35 8.76 -4.23
N ALA A 76 8.69 8.50 -2.97
CA ALA A 76 9.75 9.22 -2.26
C ALA A 76 9.59 10.76 -2.25
N SER A 77 8.37 11.27 -2.46
CA SER A 77 8.09 12.71 -2.68
C SER A 77 8.75 13.28 -3.94
N GLY A 78 8.97 12.44 -4.95
CA GLY A 78 9.36 12.83 -6.30
C GLY A 78 10.64 13.65 -6.37
N PRO A 79 11.81 13.17 -5.88
CA PRO A 79 13.04 13.97 -5.87
C PRO A 79 13.54 14.36 -7.26
N CYS A 80 13.16 13.57 -8.29
CA CYS A 80 13.51 13.81 -9.69
C CYS A 80 12.32 14.23 -10.57
N SER A 81 11.10 14.23 -10.02
CA SER A 81 9.88 14.49 -10.75
C SER A 81 9.41 15.94 -10.55
N PRO A 82 8.77 16.57 -11.55
CA PRO A 82 8.16 17.88 -11.34
C PRO A 82 7.05 17.81 -10.27
N ASP A 83 6.82 18.93 -9.61
CA ASP A 83 5.76 19.10 -8.61
C ASP A 83 4.78 20.19 -9.06
N PRO A 84 3.53 19.83 -9.40
CA PRO A 84 2.52 20.81 -9.80
C PRO A 84 2.03 21.69 -8.64
N SER A 85 2.19 21.24 -7.40
CA SER A 85 1.74 22.00 -6.22
C SER A 85 2.65 23.17 -5.91
N THR A 86 2.16 24.15 -5.16
CA THR A 86 2.82 25.44 -4.90
C THR A 86 3.00 25.69 -3.40
N PHE A 87 3.79 26.71 -3.06
CA PHE A 87 3.87 27.19 -1.68
C PHE A 87 2.50 27.57 -1.09
N GLN A 88 1.59 28.10 -1.91
CA GLN A 88 0.23 28.43 -1.46
C GLN A 88 -0.56 27.15 -1.11
N ASP A 89 -0.44 26.09 -1.91
CA ASP A 89 -1.08 24.81 -1.61
C ASP A 89 -0.57 24.23 -0.28
N ALA A 90 0.74 24.32 -0.02
CA ALA A 90 1.31 23.90 1.25
C ALA A 90 0.77 24.70 2.45
N ILE A 91 0.60 26.01 2.31
CA ILE A 91 -0.01 26.87 3.33
C ILE A 91 -1.48 26.48 3.55
N ASP A 92 -2.23 26.24 2.46
CA ASP A 92 -3.64 25.87 2.51
C ASP A 92 -3.84 24.52 3.18
N VAL A 93 -2.94 23.55 2.94
CA VAL A 93 -2.93 22.27 3.66
C VAL A 93 -2.72 22.48 5.16
N LEU A 94 -1.70 23.25 5.57
CA LEU A 94 -1.46 23.50 7.00
C LEU A 94 -2.66 24.16 7.68
N ASN A 95 -3.34 25.07 7.00
CA ASN A 95 -4.53 25.76 7.51
C ASN A 95 -5.75 24.84 7.56
N ARG A 96 -6.02 24.08 6.49
CA ARG A 96 -7.13 23.12 6.37
C ARG A 96 -7.11 22.11 7.52
N TRP A 97 -5.93 21.60 7.83
CA TRP A 97 -5.71 20.60 8.88
C TRP A 97 -5.38 21.20 10.25
N GLN A 98 -5.41 22.53 10.37
CA GLN A 98 -5.13 23.27 11.62
C GLN A 98 -3.81 22.84 12.28
N VAL A 99 -2.80 22.53 11.47
CA VAL A 99 -1.49 22.07 11.93
C VAL A 99 -0.77 23.22 12.61
N ASN A 100 -0.23 22.99 13.80
CA ASN A 100 0.55 23.96 14.55
C ASN A 100 2.03 23.91 14.12
N ALA A 101 2.29 24.28 12.87
CA ALA A 101 3.64 24.29 12.34
C ALA A 101 4.54 25.32 13.07
N PRO A 102 5.84 25.00 13.28
CA PRO A 102 6.81 25.93 13.87
C PRO A 102 6.85 27.28 13.11
N PRO A 103 7.07 28.42 13.81
CA PRO A 103 7.10 29.74 13.17
C PRO A 103 8.07 29.83 11.98
N LYS A 104 9.23 29.17 12.06
CA LYS A 104 10.21 29.11 10.97
C LYS A 104 9.69 28.40 9.71
N ILE A 105 8.85 27.38 9.86
CA ILE A 105 8.20 26.70 8.72
C ILE A 105 7.20 27.63 8.06
N ARG A 106 6.34 28.29 8.86
CA ARG A 106 5.35 29.23 8.33
C ARG A 106 6.02 30.37 7.59
N GLU A 107 7.06 30.96 8.17
CA GLU A 107 7.81 32.03 7.51
C GLU A 107 8.51 31.56 6.24
N HIS A 108 9.07 30.33 6.22
CA HIS A 108 9.64 29.75 5.00
C HIS A 108 8.60 29.64 3.87
N LEU A 109 7.41 29.11 4.17
CA LEU A 109 6.34 28.97 3.18
C LEU A 109 5.82 30.34 2.71
N GLU A 110 5.68 31.30 3.62
CA GLU A 110 5.26 32.67 3.29
C GLU A 110 6.28 33.41 2.42
N LYS A 111 7.59 33.21 2.66
CA LYS A 111 8.65 33.69 1.75
C LYS A 111 8.51 33.09 0.34
N GLY A 112 8.23 31.80 0.26
CA GLY A 112 7.94 31.12 -1.00
C GLY A 112 6.73 31.71 -1.73
N LYS A 113 5.63 31.94 -0.99
CA LYS A 113 4.42 32.61 -1.51
C LYS A 113 4.70 34.03 -2.01
N ARG A 114 5.57 34.79 -1.34
CA ARG A 114 6.05 36.12 -1.76
C ARG A 114 7.08 36.07 -2.90
N ARG A 115 7.43 34.87 -3.39
CA ARG A 115 8.42 34.62 -4.45
C ARG A 115 9.85 35.07 -4.09
N GLU A 116 10.17 35.13 -2.80
CA GLU A 116 11.55 35.33 -2.32
C GLU A 116 12.39 34.07 -2.43
N ILE A 117 11.72 32.91 -2.43
CA ILE A 117 12.31 31.58 -2.64
C ILE A 117 11.65 30.99 -3.87
N GLU A 118 12.44 30.39 -4.75
CA GLU A 118 11.92 29.71 -5.92
C GLU A 118 11.09 28.47 -5.52
N ASP A 119 9.95 28.29 -6.19
CA ASP A 119 9.09 27.14 -6.02
C ASP A 119 9.70 25.86 -6.62
N ASN A 120 9.12 24.70 -6.33
CA ASN A 120 9.50 23.43 -6.93
C ASN A 120 9.35 23.49 -8.47
N PRO A 121 10.24 22.85 -9.25
CA PRO A 121 10.11 22.77 -10.70
C PRO A 121 8.73 22.24 -11.12
N LYS A 122 8.04 23.02 -11.95
CA LYS A 122 6.68 22.70 -12.41
C LYS A 122 6.71 21.76 -13.62
N PRO A 123 5.60 21.09 -13.95
CA PRO A 123 5.49 20.35 -15.20
C PRO A 123 5.87 21.25 -16.40
N GLY A 124 6.80 20.77 -17.23
CA GLY A 124 7.33 21.53 -18.36
C GLY A 124 8.58 22.39 -18.07
N ASP A 125 9.08 22.41 -16.83
CA ASP A 125 10.32 23.12 -16.49
C ASP A 125 11.51 22.59 -17.31
N THR A 126 12.10 23.46 -18.13
CA THR A 126 13.18 23.09 -19.04
C THR A 126 14.44 22.58 -18.33
N ARG A 127 14.61 22.91 -17.04
CA ARG A 127 15.72 22.43 -16.22
C ARG A 127 15.61 20.96 -15.87
N LEU A 128 14.48 20.30 -16.14
CA LEU A 128 14.33 18.85 -15.98
C LEU A 128 14.48 18.08 -17.30
N ARG A 129 14.83 18.73 -18.42
CA ARG A 129 14.98 18.06 -19.73
C ARG A 129 16.07 17.00 -19.77
N HIS A 130 17.04 17.04 -18.86
CA HIS A 130 18.11 16.05 -18.73
C HIS A 130 17.72 14.86 -17.84
N VAL A 131 16.47 14.82 -17.35
CA VAL A 131 15.95 13.77 -16.47
C VAL A 131 15.10 12.80 -17.27
N SER A 132 15.36 11.51 -17.10
CA SER A 132 14.48 10.43 -17.55
C SER A 132 14.02 9.61 -16.35
N GLU A 133 12.74 9.34 -16.25
CA GLU A 133 12.14 8.56 -15.16
C GLU A 133 11.52 7.29 -15.73
N ALA A 134 11.75 6.15 -15.06
CA ALA A 134 11.13 4.88 -15.40
C ALA A 134 10.70 4.16 -14.13
N VAL A 135 9.39 3.90 -14.00
CA VAL A 135 8.87 2.99 -12.98
C VAL A 135 9.09 1.57 -13.49
N ILE A 136 9.99 0.84 -12.84
CA ILE A 136 10.47 -0.47 -13.29
C ILE A 136 9.85 -1.64 -12.54
N ALA A 137 9.18 -1.37 -11.41
CA ALA A 137 8.46 -2.36 -10.63
C ALA A 137 7.24 -1.71 -9.96
N THR A 138 6.09 -2.37 -10.08
CA THR A 138 4.80 -1.94 -9.56
C THR A 138 4.00 -3.14 -9.06
N ALA A 139 2.96 -2.90 -8.27
CA ALA A 139 2.04 -3.94 -7.82
C ALA A 139 1.38 -4.64 -9.02
N MET A 140 0.90 -3.87 -10.01
CA MET A 140 0.37 -4.39 -11.27
C MET A 140 1.35 -5.30 -12.02
N THR A 141 2.65 -4.99 -12.01
CA THR A 141 3.68 -5.83 -12.65
C THR A 141 3.74 -7.21 -12.00
N SER A 142 3.67 -7.27 -10.66
CA SER A 142 3.59 -8.53 -9.92
C SER A 142 2.31 -9.32 -10.22
N LEU A 143 1.15 -8.64 -10.24
CA LEU A 143 -0.13 -9.29 -10.58
C LEU A 143 -0.13 -9.87 -12.00
N ASN A 144 0.41 -9.12 -12.97
CA ASN A 144 0.50 -9.58 -14.36
C ASN A 144 1.46 -10.76 -14.52
N ALA A 145 2.54 -10.82 -13.75
CA ALA A 145 3.45 -11.97 -13.74
C ALA A 145 2.73 -13.24 -13.27
N VAL A 146 1.94 -13.16 -12.18
CA VAL A 146 1.15 -14.30 -11.68
C VAL A 146 0.05 -14.68 -12.66
N LYS A 147 -0.66 -13.69 -13.21
CA LYS A 147 -1.69 -13.93 -14.24
C LYS A 147 -1.12 -14.73 -15.42
N LYS A 148 0.01 -14.28 -15.98
CA LYS A 148 0.68 -14.95 -17.10
C LYS A 148 1.08 -16.39 -16.74
N TYR A 149 1.59 -16.61 -15.53
CA TYR A 149 1.94 -17.94 -15.05
C TYR A 149 0.71 -18.85 -14.94
N ALA A 150 -0.36 -18.38 -14.31
CA ALA A 150 -1.59 -19.14 -14.12
C ALA A 150 -2.27 -19.50 -15.45
N GLU A 151 -2.36 -18.56 -16.39
CA GLU A 151 -2.90 -18.81 -17.73
C GLU A 151 -2.09 -19.86 -18.51
N ALA A 152 -0.77 -19.87 -18.35
CA ALA A 152 0.09 -20.91 -18.93
C ALA A 152 -0.14 -22.31 -18.31
N GLN A 153 -0.71 -22.38 -17.11
CA GLN A 153 -1.13 -23.62 -16.46
C GLN A 153 -2.60 -23.99 -16.76
N GLY A 154 -3.28 -23.24 -17.65
CA GLY A 154 -4.69 -23.47 -17.99
C GLY A 154 -5.68 -22.95 -16.96
N VAL A 155 -5.25 -22.09 -16.02
CA VAL A 155 -6.11 -21.44 -15.04
C VAL A 155 -6.55 -20.08 -15.58
N SER A 156 -7.86 -19.84 -15.65
CA SER A 156 -8.39 -18.53 -16.06
C SER A 156 -8.10 -17.49 -14.99
N CYS A 157 -7.88 -16.23 -15.38
CA CYS A 157 -7.56 -15.17 -14.43
C CYS A 157 -8.45 -13.94 -14.59
N ILE A 158 -8.95 -13.42 -13.46
CA ILE A 158 -9.53 -12.08 -13.37
C ILE A 158 -8.66 -11.26 -12.42
N SER A 159 -8.01 -10.22 -12.95
CA SER A 159 -7.30 -9.23 -12.13
C SER A 159 -8.23 -8.07 -11.84
N MET A 160 -8.47 -7.80 -10.56
CA MET A 160 -9.21 -6.62 -10.08
C MET A 160 -8.32 -5.37 -10.00
N GLY A 161 -7.04 -5.50 -10.37
CA GLY A 161 -6.05 -4.43 -10.29
C GLY A 161 -5.40 -4.30 -8.91
N ASP A 162 -4.60 -3.24 -8.77
CA ASP A 162 -3.70 -2.99 -7.64
C ASP A 162 -4.06 -1.73 -6.84
N ALA A 163 -5.26 -1.20 -7.03
CA ALA A 163 -5.75 0.00 -6.35
C ALA A 163 -6.75 -0.32 -5.23
N ILE A 164 -6.91 -1.58 -4.82
CA ILE A 164 -7.88 -1.95 -3.78
C ILE A 164 -7.33 -1.58 -2.41
N THR A 165 -7.94 -0.55 -1.82
CA THR A 165 -7.67 -0.04 -0.47
C THR A 165 -8.92 -0.11 0.39
N GLY A 166 -8.75 0.07 1.71
CA GLY A 166 -9.83 0.00 2.69
C GLY A 166 -9.48 -0.88 3.88
N GLU A 167 -10.43 -1.02 4.80
CA GLU A 167 -10.27 -1.88 5.97
C GLU A 167 -10.17 -3.35 5.56
N ALA A 168 -9.09 -4.02 5.98
CA ALA A 168 -8.71 -5.36 5.50
C ALA A 168 -9.86 -6.38 5.64
N LYS A 169 -10.51 -6.42 6.80
CA LYS A 169 -11.64 -7.33 7.04
C LYS A 169 -12.85 -7.05 6.13
N ASP A 170 -13.14 -5.79 5.81
CA ASP A 170 -14.31 -5.42 4.99
C ASP A 170 -14.05 -5.81 3.53
N VAL A 171 -12.85 -5.51 3.02
CA VAL A 171 -12.43 -5.92 1.67
C VAL A 171 -12.41 -7.45 1.57
N GLY A 172 -11.92 -8.14 2.61
CA GLY A 172 -11.92 -9.60 2.70
C GLY A 172 -13.32 -10.20 2.64
N GLU A 173 -14.28 -9.62 3.36
CA GLU A 173 -15.67 -10.06 3.34
C GLU A 173 -16.28 -9.91 1.94
N VAL A 174 -16.10 -8.76 1.29
CA VAL A 174 -16.63 -8.50 -0.06
C VAL A 174 -16.05 -9.50 -1.08
N ILE A 175 -14.72 -9.69 -1.07
CA ILE A 175 -14.06 -10.61 -2.00
C ILE A 175 -14.45 -12.07 -1.71
N GLY A 176 -14.55 -12.47 -0.44
CA GLY A 176 -15.02 -13.81 -0.05
C GLY A 176 -16.45 -14.09 -0.53
N GLY A 177 -17.35 -13.13 -0.38
CA GLY A 177 -18.72 -13.23 -0.89
C GLY A 177 -18.78 -13.35 -2.41
N TRP A 178 -18.00 -12.53 -3.12
CA TRP A 178 -17.92 -12.61 -4.59
C TRP A 178 -17.33 -13.92 -5.07
N ALA A 179 -16.24 -14.40 -4.46
CA ALA A 179 -15.64 -15.69 -4.78
C ALA A 179 -16.63 -16.85 -4.57
N PHE A 180 -17.40 -16.82 -3.48
CA PHE A 180 -18.48 -17.78 -3.26
C PHE A 180 -19.54 -17.74 -4.36
N SER A 181 -20.02 -16.55 -4.74
CA SER A 181 -20.99 -16.41 -5.82
C SER A 181 -20.44 -16.92 -7.16
N VAL A 182 -19.18 -16.66 -7.49
CA VAL A 182 -18.55 -17.19 -8.70
C VAL A 182 -18.41 -18.71 -8.64
N ALA A 183 -18.08 -19.27 -7.47
CA ALA A 183 -17.92 -20.70 -7.30
C ALA A 183 -19.25 -21.47 -7.39
N THR A 184 -20.37 -20.87 -6.96
CA THR A 184 -21.69 -21.53 -6.89
C THR A 184 -22.63 -21.18 -8.03
N SER A 185 -22.39 -20.08 -8.75
CA SER A 185 -23.26 -19.66 -9.85
C SER A 185 -23.00 -20.43 -11.15
N ASP A 186 -24.06 -20.58 -11.93
CA ASP A 186 -24.03 -21.03 -13.33
C ASP A 186 -23.71 -19.86 -14.29
N ILE A 187 -22.85 -18.91 -13.88
CA ILE A 187 -22.41 -17.83 -14.77
C ILE A 187 -21.58 -18.46 -15.88
N THR A 188 -22.19 -18.58 -17.06
CA THR A 188 -21.63 -19.29 -18.23
C THR A 188 -20.34 -18.68 -18.77
N ASP A 189 -20.09 -17.41 -18.44
CA ASP A 189 -18.96 -16.64 -18.99
C ASP A 189 -17.67 -16.78 -18.16
N ILE A 190 -17.73 -17.41 -16.97
CA ILE A 190 -16.58 -17.59 -16.10
C ILE A 190 -16.11 -19.04 -16.12
N LYS A 191 -14.93 -19.27 -16.70
CA LYS A 191 -14.32 -20.60 -16.80
C LYS A 191 -13.54 -20.95 -15.51
N LYS A 192 -13.78 -22.15 -14.99
CA LYS A 192 -13.03 -22.75 -13.88
C LYS A 192 -11.99 -23.75 -14.44
N PRO A 193 -10.81 -23.90 -13.80
CA PRO A 193 -10.37 -23.21 -12.59
C PRO A 193 -10.12 -21.71 -12.84
N LEU A 194 -10.46 -20.89 -11.84
CA LEU A 194 -10.38 -19.43 -11.90
C LEU A 194 -9.53 -18.90 -10.75
N LEU A 195 -8.54 -18.07 -11.06
CA LEU A 195 -7.77 -17.29 -10.10
C LEU A 195 -8.21 -15.82 -10.15
N ILE A 196 -8.80 -15.35 -9.06
CA ILE A 196 -9.11 -13.94 -8.83
C ILE A 196 -7.89 -13.31 -8.17
N LEU A 197 -7.33 -12.27 -8.78
CA LEU A 197 -6.16 -11.54 -8.30
C LEU A 197 -6.55 -10.12 -7.89
N SER A 198 -5.97 -9.64 -6.80
CA SER A 198 -6.01 -8.24 -6.42
C SER A 198 -4.74 -7.81 -5.71
N GLY A 199 -4.40 -6.53 -5.84
CA GLY A 199 -3.33 -5.88 -5.11
C GLY A 199 -3.80 -4.56 -4.52
N GLY A 200 -2.88 -3.80 -3.94
CA GLY A 200 -3.17 -2.54 -3.28
C GLY A 200 -2.67 -2.55 -1.85
N GLU A 201 -3.24 -1.71 -1.00
CA GLU A 201 -2.78 -1.57 0.37
C GLU A 201 -3.98 -1.41 1.29
N CYS A 202 -4.30 -2.48 2.01
CA CYS A 202 -5.33 -2.41 3.04
C CYS A 202 -4.79 -1.80 4.35
N THR A 203 -5.70 -1.31 5.18
CA THR A 203 -5.40 -0.87 6.54
C THR A 203 -6.09 -1.77 7.55
N VAL A 204 -5.55 -1.78 8.77
CA VAL A 204 -6.17 -2.43 9.93
C VAL A 204 -6.38 -1.40 11.01
N THR A 205 -7.64 -1.22 11.42
CA THR A 205 -7.98 -0.47 12.63
C THR A 205 -7.77 -1.38 13.83
N VAL A 206 -6.61 -1.24 14.49
CA VAL A 206 -6.23 -2.08 15.62
C VAL A 206 -7.08 -1.73 16.85
N SER A 207 -7.88 -2.69 17.31
CA SER A 207 -8.68 -2.59 18.55
C SER A 207 -8.33 -3.67 19.58
N GLY A 208 -7.70 -4.77 19.16
CA GLY A 208 -7.23 -5.86 20.02
C GLY A 208 -5.73 -5.82 20.28
N ASP A 209 -5.25 -6.86 20.97
CA ASP A 209 -3.83 -7.11 21.27
C ASP A 209 -3.28 -8.35 20.53
N GLY A 210 -4.02 -8.83 19.52
CA GLY A 210 -3.68 -9.97 18.69
C GLY A 210 -2.47 -9.77 17.79
N ARG A 211 -2.11 -10.84 17.07
CA ARG A 211 -1.03 -10.85 16.09
C ARG A 211 -1.54 -11.05 14.67
N GLY A 212 -1.00 -10.25 13.76
CA GLY A 212 -1.25 -10.38 12.33
C GLY A 212 -0.90 -9.12 11.57
N GLY A 213 -1.45 -9.03 10.37
CA GLY A 213 -1.35 -7.89 9.50
C GLY A 213 -2.53 -7.83 8.55
N ARG A 214 -2.51 -6.86 7.65
CA ARG A 214 -3.58 -6.58 6.71
C ARG A 214 -3.85 -7.75 5.77
N CYS A 215 -2.83 -8.48 5.33
CA CYS A 215 -3.02 -9.63 4.45
C CYS A 215 -3.67 -10.80 5.17
N ALA A 216 -3.22 -11.10 6.40
CA ALA A 216 -3.80 -12.15 7.22
C ALA A 216 -5.23 -11.83 7.65
N GLU A 217 -5.51 -10.58 8.03
CA GLU A 217 -6.86 -10.15 8.41
C GLU A 217 -7.84 -10.20 7.22
N PHE A 218 -7.41 -9.69 6.06
CA PHE A 218 -8.14 -9.82 4.80
C PHE A 218 -8.50 -11.28 4.52
N LEU A 219 -7.51 -12.18 4.59
CA LEU A 219 -7.70 -13.55 4.19
C LEU A 219 -8.55 -14.35 5.20
N LEU A 220 -8.41 -14.08 6.50
CA LEU A 220 -9.27 -14.66 7.52
C LEU A 220 -10.73 -14.24 7.34
N SER A 221 -10.98 -12.96 7.05
CA SER A 221 -12.33 -12.46 6.80
C SER A 221 -12.94 -13.11 5.55
N ALA A 222 -12.18 -13.23 4.46
CA ALA A 222 -12.63 -13.92 3.25
C ALA A 222 -12.99 -15.40 3.52
N ALA A 223 -12.13 -16.12 4.25
CA ALA A 223 -12.37 -17.52 4.61
C ALA A 223 -13.61 -17.69 5.50
N LEU A 224 -13.79 -16.82 6.50
CA LEU A 224 -14.98 -16.79 7.34
C LEU A 224 -16.25 -16.53 6.53
N LYS A 225 -16.20 -15.56 5.60
CA LYS A 225 -17.34 -15.26 4.73
C LYS A 225 -17.73 -16.48 3.90
N ILE A 226 -16.78 -17.10 3.22
CA ILE A 226 -17.02 -18.32 2.42
C ILE A 226 -17.61 -19.43 3.30
N SER A 227 -17.00 -19.70 4.46
CA SER A 227 -17.45 -20.75 5.39
C SER A 227 -18.85 -20.50 5.95
N SER A 228 -19.29 -19.25 6.07
CA SER A 228 -20.64 -18.91 6.55
C SER A 228 -21.75 -19.11 5.51
N LEU A 229 -21.40 -19.25 4.24
CA LEU A 229 -22.35 -19.33 3.12
C LEU A 229 -22.61 -20.77 2.65
N THR A 230 -21.89 -21.76 3.19
CA THR A 230 -22.08 -23.17 2.82
C THR A 230 -21.68 -24.11 3.96
N GLU A 231 -22.44 -25.19 4.12
CA GLU A 231 -22.07 -26.30 5.01
C GLU A 231 -21.15 -27.33 4.32
N SER A 232 -21.05 -27.27 2.99
CA SER A 232 -20.17 -28.14 2.19
C SER A 232 -18.90 -27.39 1.77
N SER A 233 -17.75 -28.07 1.77
CA SER A 233 -16.49 -27.51 1.29
C SER A 233 -16.57 -27.25 -0.22
N ILE A 234 -16.67 -25.99 -0.60
CA ILE A 234 -16.42 -25.55 -1.98
C ILE A 234 -14.91 -25.48 -2.16
N ASN A 235 -14.39 -25.91 -3.31
CA ASN A 235 -12.96 -25.92 -3.61
C ASN A 235 -12.41 -24.51 -3.88
N ILE A 236 -12.47 -23.65 -2.87
CA ILE A 236 -11.89 -22.32 -2.86
C ILE A 236 -10.65 -22.34 -1.98
N TYR A 237 -9.55 -21.84 -2.52
CA TYR A 237 -8.29 -21.62 -1.83
C TYR A 237 -7.98 -20.14 -1.86
N GLY A 238 -7.27 -19.64 -0.85
CA GLY A 238 -6.86 -18.25 -0.82
C GLY A 238 -5.43 -18.10 -0.37
N VAL A 239 -4.77 -17.06 -0.85
CA VAL A 239 -3.44 -16.63 -0.43
C VAL A 239 -3.40 -15.11 -0.38
N ALA A 240 -2.78 -14.55 0.65
CA ALA A 240 -2.49 -13.14 0.75
C ALA A 240 -1.15 -12.93 1.43
N GLY A 241 -0.36 -11.97 0.95
CA GLY A 241 0.89 -11.59 1.60
C GLY A 241 1.45 -10.25 1.11
N ASP A 242 2.23 -9.62 1.98
CA ASP A 242 2.99 -8.42 1.65
C ASP A 242 4.24 -8.82 0.85
N THR A 243 4.48 -8.09 -0.23
CA THR A 243 5.61 -8.36 -1.12
C THR A 243 6.96 -8.02 -0.49
N ASP A 244 7.01 -7.30 0.63
CA ASP A 244 8.24 -7.07 1.40
C ASP A 244 8.68 -8.26 2.29
N GLY A 245 7.80 -9.24 2.43
CA GLY A 245 8.04 -10.44 3.22
C GLY A 245 7.58 -10.36 4.66
N ILE A 246 6.90 -9.29 5.08
CA ILE A 246 6.42 -9.06 6.45
C ILE A 246 4.99 -8.47 6.44
N ASP A 247 4.02 -9.24 6.92
CA ASP A 247 2.63 -8.77 7.09
C ASP A 247 2.36 -8.31 8.53
N GLY A 248 2.46 -7.01 8.79
CA GLY A 248 2.15 -6.41 10.08
C GLY A 248 3.11 -6.83 11.21
N ILE A 249 2.58 -7.15 12.39
CA ILE A 249 3.37 -7.61 13.54
C ILE A 249 3.50 -9.14 13.45
N SER A 250 4.34 -9.59 12.52
CA SER A 250 4.46 -10.99 12.12
C SER A 250 5.86 -11.33 11.63
N PRO A 251 6.35 -12.58 11.82
CA PRO A 251 7.53 -13.07 11.10
C PRO A 251 7.20 -13.58 9.69
N HIS A 252 5.93 -13.56 9.28
CA HIS A 252 5.43 -14.13 8.05
C HIS A 252 5.14 -13.05 7.01
N ALA A 253 5.37 -13.38 5.74
CA ALA A 253 4.98 -12.55 4.60
C ALA A 253 3.48 -12.55 4.38
N GLY A 254 2.79 -13.59 4.83
CA GLY A 254 1.37 -13.77 4.58
C GLY A 254 0.88 -15.14 5.03
N VAL A 255 -0.31 -15.48 4.55
CA VAL A 255 -1.03 -16.70 4.93
C VAL A 255 -1.77 -17.27 3.73
N TYR A 256 -2.24 -18.51 3.86
CA TYR A 256 -3.16 -19.11 2.89
C TYR A 256 -4.31 -19.82 3.61
N PHE A 257 -5.40 -20.11 2.91
CA PHE A 257 -6.41 -21.05 3.40
C PHE A 257 -6.71 -22.13 2.36
N THR A 258 -7.12 -23.27 2.86
CA THR A 258 -7.74 -24.38 2.16
C THR A 258 -9.24 -24.39 2.43
N PRO A 259 -10.04 -25.15 1.64
CA PRO A 259 -11.48 -25.31 1.90
C PRO A 259 -11.85 -25.74 3.32
N THR A 260 -10.94 -26.38 4.06
CA THR A 260 -11.18 -26.91 5.41
C THR A 260 -10.64 -26.04 6.53
N SER A 261 -9.83 -25.00 6.24
CA SER A 261 -9.05 -24.29 7.25
C SER A 261 -9.88 -23.72 8.41
N ILE A 262 -11.07 -23.16 8.13
CA ILE A 262 -11.96 -22.65 9.18
C ILE A 262 -12.46 -23.81 10.07
N GLN A 263 -12.93 -24.90 9.48
CA GLN A 263 -13.42 -26.06 10.22
C GLN A 263 -12.30 -26.76 11.01
N ASP A 264 -11.11 -26.85 10.44
CA ASP A 264 -9.93 -27.42 11.09
C ASP A 264 -9.55 -26.60 12.33
N SER A 265 -9.55 -25.27 12.23
CA SER A 265 -9.25 -24.40 13.37
C SER A 265 -10.29 -24.51 14.49
N ILE A 266 -11.58 -24.61 14.15
CA ILE A 266 -12.65 -24.85 15.12
C ILE A 266 -12.45 -26.20 15.83
N SER A 267 -12.07 -27.23 15.08
CA SER A 267 -11.78 -28.57 15.63
C SER A 267 -10.56 -28.59 16.56
N MET A 268 -9.66 -27.61 16.43
CA MET A 268 -8.55 -27.36 17.36
C MET A 268 -8.94 -26.50 18.58
N GLY A 269 -10.21 -26.11 18.69
CA GLY A 269 -10.71 -25.25 19.78
C GLY A 269 -10.46 -23.76 19.57
N ILE A 270 -10.04 -23.34 18.38
CA ILE A 270 -9.83 -21.94 18.02
C ILE A 270 -11.17 -21.34 17.58
N ASN A 271 -11.47 -20.11 17.96
CA ASN A 271 -12.64 -19.38 17.47
C ASN A 271 -12.18 -18.31 16.47
N PRO A 272 -12.26 -18.57 15.14
CA PRO A 272 -11.65 -17.69 14.15
C PRO A 272 -12.34 -16.32 14.07
N LYS A 273 -13.65 -16.25 14.36
CA LYS A 273 -14.38 -14.98 14.42
C LYS A 273 -13.88 -14.11 15.57
N LYS A 274 -13.67 -14.69 16.75
CA LYS A 274 -13.10 -13.97 17.89
C LYS A 274 -11.65 -13.55 17.63
N CYS A 275 -10.86 -14.38 16.94
CA CYS A 275 -9.52 -14.01 16.51
C CYS A 275 -9.57 -12.79 15.56
N LEU A 276 -10.45 -12.78 14.57
CA LEU A 276 -10.64 -11.63 13.68
C LEU A 276 -11.02 -10.36 14.44
N GLU A 277 -11.97 -10.45 15.38
CA GLU A 277 -12.40 -9.32 16.23
C GLU A 277 -11.27 -8.78 17.13
N ASN A 278 -10.29 -9.61 17.50
CA ASN A 278 -9.14 -9.23 18.31
C ASN A 278 -7.87 -8.89 17.50
N ASN A 279 -7.99 -8.72 16.17
CA ASN A 279 -6.85 -8.54 15.26
C ASN A 279 -5.78 -9.67 15.37
N ASP A 280 -6.22 -10.90 15.66
CA ASP A 280 -5.37 -12.07 15.92
C ASP A 280 -5.46 -13.12 14.79
N ALA A 281 -5.31 -12.69 13.54
CA ALA A 281 -5.41 -13.61 12.40
C ALA A 281 -4.38 -14.75 12.46
N LEU A 282 -3.18 -14.50 13.01
CA LEU A 282 -2.16 -15.53 13.18
C LEU A 282 -2.51 -16.58 14.22
N GLY A 283 -3.33 -16.23 15.22
CA GLY A 283 -3.92 -17.20 16.16
C GLY A 283 -4.73 -18.30 15.46
N VAL A 284 -5.18 -18.06 14.22
CA VAL A 284 -5.84 -19.06 13.38
C VAL A 284 -4.84 -19.78 12.47
N PHE A 285 -4.00 -19.04 11.74
CA PHE A 285 -3.18 -19.63 10.67
C PHE A 285 -1.91 -20.33 11.16
N GLU A 286 -1.29 -19.90 12.27
CA GLU A 286 -0.07 -20.53 12.80
C GLU A 286 -0.33 -21.98 13.29
N PRO A 287 -1.39 -22.27 14.08
CA PRO A 287 -1.70 -23.64 14.49
C PRO A 287 -2.00 -24.58 13.31
N LEU A 288 -2.62 -24.04 12.24
CA LEU A 288 -2.87 -24.75 10.99
C LEU A 288 -1.61 -24.96 10.14
N LYS A 289 -0.51 -24.27 10.47
CA LYS A 289 0.71 -24.18 9.63
C LYS A 289 0.45 -23.56 8.25
N ASN A 290 -0.60 -22.74 8.15
CA ASN A 290 -1.03 -22.09 6.93
C ASN A 290 -0.41 -20.69 6.79
N VAL A 291 0.91 -20.61 6.98
CA VAL A 291 1.68 -19.37 6.98
C VAL A 291 2.72 -19.40 5.85
N ILE A 292 3.02 -18.24 5.29
CA ILE A 292 4.01 -18.06 4.23
C ILE A 292 5.19 -17.28 4.80
N THR A 293 6.36 -17.91 4.86
CA THR A 293 7.57 -17.27 5.38
C THR A 293 8.61 -17.22 4.26
N THR A 294 8.84 -16.02 3.73
CA THR A 294 9.87 -15.79 2.70
C THR A 294 11.17 -15.25 3.30
N GLY A 295 11.10 -14.67 4.51
CA GLY A 295 12.10 -13.69 4.95
C GLY A 295 11.97 -12.37 4.17
N PRO A 296 12.85 -11.39 4.43
CA PRO A 296 12.81 -10.11 3.72
C PRO A 296 13.11 -10.33 2.23
N THR A 297 12.19 -9.93 1.37
CA THR A 297 12.31 -10.07 -0.09
C THR A 297 13.19 -8.97 -0.71
N LEU A 298 13.45 -7.91 0.06
CA LEU A 298 14.20 -6.72 -0.35
C LEU A 298 13.56 -5.92 -1.50
N THR A 299 12.25 -6.09 -1.70
CA THR A 299 11.41 -5.27 -2.58
C THR A 299 10.10 -4.95 -1.86
N ASN A 300 9.35 -3.94 -2.29
CA ASN A 300 8.00 -3.72 -1.79
C ASN A 300 7.17 -3.06 -2.91
N VAL A 301 6.13 -3.76 -3.32
CA VAL A 301 5.09 -3.29 -4.24
C VAL A 301 3.70 -3.63 -3.68
N ASN A 302 3.54 -3.48 -2.35
CA ASN A 302 2.34 -3.64 -1.54
C ASN A 302 1.79 -5.08 -1.49
N ASP A 303 0.49 -5.21 -1.17
CA ASP A 303 -0.18 -6.48 -0.92
C ASP A 303 -0.41 -7.25 -2.23
N PHE A 304 -0.16 -8.56 -2.18
CA PHE A 304 -0.59 -9.52 -3.19
C PHE A 304 -1.68 -10.43 -2.62
N ARG A 305 -2.79 -10.57 -3.34
CA ARG A 305 -3.94 -11.41 -2.94
C ARG A 305 -4.41 -12.27 -4.11
N GLY A 306 -4.65 -13.55 -3.84
CA GLY A 306 -5.15 -14.51 -4.82
C GLY A 306 -6.21 -15.42 -4.21
N ILE A 307 -7.35 -15.57 -4.88
CA ILE A 307 -8.40 -16.55 -4.55
C ILE A 307 -8.57 -17.51 -5.73
N LEU A 308 -8.28 -18.79 -5.52
CA LEU A 308 -8.41 -19.83 -6.53
C LEU A 308 -9.70 -20.62 -6.32
N ILE A 309 -10.49 -20.74 -7.38
CA ILE A 309 -11.73 -21.51 -7.43
C ILE A 309 -11.49 -22.68 -8.40
N ILE A 310 -11.71 -23.92 -7.94
CA ILE A 310 -11.54 -25.15 -8.73
C ILE A 310 -12.92 -25.73 -9.09
#